data_AF-A0A0E0GEB8-F1
#
_entry.id   AF-A0A0E0GEB8-F1
#
_cell.length_a   1.000
_cell.length_b   1.000
_cell.length_c   1.000
_cell.angle_alpha   90.00
_cell.angle_beta   90.00
_cell.angle_gamma   90.00
#
_symmetry.space_group_name_H-M   'P 1'
#
loop_
_entity.id
_entity.type
_entity.pdbx_description
1 polymer ?
#
loop_
_entity_poly.entity_id
_entity_poly.type
_entity_poly.pdbx_seq_one_letter_code
_entity_poly.pdbx_strand_id
1 'polypeptide(L)'
;MVAFPSLASSCLLLSSVIPEPGGRRRLGGSCSALRGAQNRGNKTRPISTTILARSTRKESKQSFKTSRHLHSESVESSIEVLKQSDLEHLKSLQCYNIPQKVSGVKTDWPATILVFDIETTGFSRRYERIIEFAVRDLMGGKNSTIQTLINPEREIKNAYVHGISSSMVCKPDIPRFREFIPILLQYVLSRQMADKPVLWVAHNGRSFDVPFLMYEFQRSKIEMPGDWLFVDTLPIARQLIDSDGEKLKSVSLDNLREHYKIPLAGSAHRAMQDVITLCYVLQKLTFELKLTVPQLLERSFRVSDLSTPRPGK
;
A
#
# COMPACT_ATOMS: atom_id res chain seq x y z
N MET A 1 -2.35 -2.04 50.99
CA MET A 1 -3.71 -1.50 51.19
C MET A 1 -3.83 -0.28 50.29
N VAL A 2 -4.20 -0.42 49.03
CA VAL A 2 -5.56 -0.55 48.46
C VAL A 2 -6.46 0.63 48.86
N ALA A 3 -6.70 1.56 47.92
CA ALA A 3 -8.03 1.95 47.43
C ALA A 3 -7.93 3.00 46.30
N PHE A 4 -8.48 2.66 45.14
CA PHE A 4 -8.80 3.54 44.00
C PHE A 4 -10.11 4.32 44.24
N PRO A 5 -10.38 5.36 43.45
CA PRO A 5 -11.60 5.36 42.62
C PRO A 5 -11.27 5.76 41.16
N SER A 6 -11.58 4.94 40.16
CA SER A 6 -12.87 4.74 39.48
C SER A 6 -13.16 5.79 38.39
N LEU A 7 -13.18 5.27 37.15
CA LEU A 7 -13.54 5.90 35.89
C LEU A 7 -14.97 6.45 35.86
N ALA A 8 -15.18 7.54 35.13
CA ALA A 8 -16.47 7.86 34.52
C ALA A 8 -16.23 8.27 33.06
N SER A 9 -16.69 7.40 32.16
CA SER A 9 -16.78 7.57 30.72
C SER A 9 -17.98 8.48 30.41
N SER A 10 -17.78 9.59 29.71
CA SER A 10 -18.89 10.42 29.24
C SER A 10 -19.12 10.18 27.75
N CYS A 11 -20.10 9.33 27.45
CA CYS A 11 -20.75 9.24 26.16
C CYS A 11 -21.44 10.58 25.84
N LEU A 12 -21.04 11.23 24.76
CA LEU A 12 -21.85 12.28 24.14
C LEU A 12 -22.68 11.63 23.02
N LEU A 13 -23.96 11.43 23.35
CA LEU A 13 -25.04 11.18 22.41
C LEU A 13 -25.23 12.44 21.54
N LEU A 14 -24.91 12.37 20.25
CA LEU A 14 -25.45 13.31 19.28
C LEU A 14 -26.79 12.76 18.77
N SER A 15 -27.85 13.43 19.23
CA SER A 15 -29.22 13.23 18.83
C SER A 15 -29.42 13.47 17.34
N SER A 16 -30.06 12.50 16.71
CA SER A 16 -30.72 12.55 15.42
C SER A 16 -31.73 13.71 15.35
N VAL A 17 -31.56 14.60 14.37
CA VAL A 17 -32.62 15.49 13.89
C VAL A 17 -33.02 15.05 12.48
N ILE A 18 -34.21 14.48 12.40
CA ILE A 18 -34.95 14.17 11.18
C ILE A 18 -35.74 15.43 10.77
N PRO A 19 -35.73 15.82 9.49
CA PRO A 19 -36.86 16.54 8.91
C PRO A 19 -37.62 15.66 7.91
N GLU A 20 -38.92 15.54 8.15
CA GLU A 20 -39.96 14.94 7.30
C GLU A 20 -40.16 15.72 5.97
N PRO A 21 -40.81 15.10 4.96
CA PRO A 21 -40.76 15.52 3.57
C PRO A 21 -41.94 16.42 3.16
N GLY A 22 -41.69 17.37 2.25
CA GLY A 22 -42.77 18.10 1.59
C GLY A 22 -42.28 19.09 0.54
N GLY A 23 -42.75 18.91 -0.71
CA GLY A 23 -42.72 19.99 -1.71
C GLY A 23 -42.27 19.57 -3.11
N ARG A 24 -43.22 19.07 -3.91
CA ARG A 24 -43.08 18.93 -5.37
C ARG A 24 -42.69 20.27 -6.01
N ARG A 25 -41.71 20.24 -6.93
CA ARG A 25 -41.77 21.04 -8.16
C ARG A 25 -40.94 20.37 -9.26
N ARG A 26 -41.62 20.12 -10.39
CA ARG A 26 -41.06 19.67 -11.67
C ARG A 26 -40.28 20.81 -12.33
N LEU A 27 -39.27 20.45 -13.12
CA LEU A 27 -38.72 21.02 -14.38
C LEU A 27 -37.41 20.23 -14.59
N GLY A 28 -37.20 19.38 -15.59
CA GLY A 28 -37.38 19.56 -17.03
C GLY A 28 -35.98 19.78 -17.65
N GLY A 29 -35.35 18.73 -18.19
CA GLY A 29 -34.02 18.85 -18.84
C GLY A 29 -33.51 17.51 -19.37
N SER A 30 -33.60 17.34 -20.69
CA SER A 30 -33.46 16.12 -21.49
C SER A 30 -32.05 15.53 -21.55
N CYS A 31 -31.96 14.19 -21.52
CA CYS A 31 -30.84 13.40 -22.01
C CYS A 31 -31.36 12.56 -23.19
N SER A 32 -30.79 12.74 -24.39
CA SER A 32 -31.17 12.00 -25.59
C SER A 32 -30.20 10.84 -25.84
N ALA A 33 -30.66 9.61 -25.61
CA ALA A 33 -30.08 8.39 -26.14
C ALA A 33 -31.09 7.73 -27.09
N LEU A 34 -30.62 7.36 -28.28
CA LEU A 34 -31.39 6.70 -29.32
C LEU A 34 -31.61 5.21 -29.05
N ARG A 35 -32.71 4.74 -29.63
CA ARG A 35 -33.48 3.52 -29.40
C ARG A 35 -32.78 2.22 -29.84
N GLY A 36 -33.21 1.13 -29.20
CA GLY A 36 -33.14 -0.24 -29.72
C GLY A 36 -33.91 -1.18 -28.81
N ALA A 37 -35.22 -1.29 -29.03
CA ALA A 37 -36.15 -2.10 -28.25
C ALA A 37 -36.09 -3.58 -28.66
N GLN A 38 -36.27 -4.49 -27.70
CA GLN A 38 -37.24 -5.58 -27.80
C GLN A 38 -37.58 -6.13 -26.40
N ASN A 39 -38.86 -6.44 -26.23
CA ASN A 39 -39.59 -6.63 -24.98
C ASN A 39 -40.16 -8.05 -24.97
N ARG A 40 -40.10 -8.77 -23.84
CA ARG A 40 -41.07 -9.82 -23.47
C ARG A 40 -40.84 -10.32 -22.02
N GLY A 41 -41.82 -10.03 -21.15
CA GLY A 41 -42.46 -11.04 -20.29
C GLY A 41 -41.96 -11.23 -18.85
N ASN A 42 -42.65 -10.57 -17.92
CA ASN A 42 -42.67 -10.71 -16.45
C ASN A 42 -42.49 -12.13 -15.84
N LYS A 43 -41.86 -12.19 -14.66
CA LYS A 43 -42.47 -12.64 -13.37
C LYS A 43 -41.52 -12.45 -12.17
N THR A 44 -42.08 -12.02 -11.05
CA THR A 44 -41.44 -11.64 -9.78
C THR A 44 -41.40 -12.76 -8.73
N ARG A 45 -40.22 -12.92 -8.07
CA ARG A 45 -39.90 -13.34 -6.66
C ARG A 45 -40.35 -14.73 -6.13
N PRO A 46 -39.79 -15.30 -5.02
CA PRO A 46 -38.74 -14.83 -4.09
C PRO A 46 -37.59 -15.83 -3.79
N ILE A 47 -36.71 -15.38 -2.89
CA ILE A 47 -35.53 -16.00 -2.25
C ILE A 47 -35.88 -17.25 -1.44
N SER A 48 -34.98 -18.26 -1.45
CA SER A 48 -34.82 -19.22 -0.34
C SER A 48 -33.37 -19.67 -0.18
N THR A 49 -32.84 -19.43 1.01
CA THR A 49 -31.59 -19.95 1.57
C THR A 49 -31.78 -21.39 2.07
N THR A 50 -30.87 -22.31 1.73
CA THR A 50 -30.76 -23.61 2.40
C THR A 50 -29.34 -23.78 2.95
N ILE A 51 -29.26 -23.69 4.28
CA ILE A 51 -28.16 -24.22 5.10
C ILE A 51 -28.40 -25.72 5.25
N LEU A 52 -27.38 -26.55 5.05
CA LEU A 52 -27.34 -27.89 5.62
C LEU A 52 -25.90 -28.24 6.02
N ALA A 53 -25.71 -28.36 7.33
CA ALA A 53 -24.54 -28.89 8.00
C ALA A 53 -24.87 -30.29 8.56
N ARG A 54 -23.80 -31.03 8.92
CA ARG A 54 -23.68 -32.39 9.52
C ARG A 54 -23.40 -33.51 8.51
N SER A 55 -22.58 -34.53 8.79
CA SER A 55 -21.58 -34.80 9.82
C SER A 55 -20.84 -36.10 9.45
N THR A 56 -19.54 -36.19 9.76
CA THR A 56 -18.79 -37.38 10.26
C THR A 56 -19.11 -38.80 9.72
N ARG A 57 -18.11 -39.48 9.10
CA ARG A 57 -17.31 -40.59 9.70
C ARG A 57 -16.46 -41.36 8.65
N LYS A 58 -15.19 -41.55 9.03
CA LYS A 58 -14.23 -42.68 8.89
C LYS A 58 -14.20 -43.62 7.66
N GLU A 59 -13.02 -43.61 7.04
CA GLU A 59 -12.13 -44.73 6.64
C GLU A 59 -12.71 -46.04 6.07
N SER A 60 -12.29 -46.37 4.84
CA SER A 60 -11.78 -47.71 4.52
C SER A 60 -10.86 -47.71 3.30
N LYS A 61 -9.70 -48.35 3.46
CA LYS A 61 -8.71 -48.65 2.43
C LYS A 61 -9.29 -49.62 1.40
N GLN A 62 -9.07 -49.38 0.11
CA GLN A 62 -8.92 -50.49 -0.84
C GLN A 62 -8.10 -50.08 -2.07
N SER A 63 -7.10 -50.92 -2.36
CA SER A 63 -6.15 -50.75 -3.44
C SER A 63 -6.76 -51.26 -4.75
N PHE A 64 -6.57 -50.53 -5.84
CA PHE A 64 -6.65 -51.11 -7.19
C PHE A 64 -5.53 -50.53 -8.04
N LYS A 65 -4.57 -51.40 -8.40
CA LYS A 65 -3.63 -51.18 -9.51
C LYS A 65 -4.26 -51.78 -10.76
N THR A 66 -4.28 -51.04 -11.86
CA THR A 66 -4.23 -51.66 -13.18
C THR A 66 -3.44 -50.74 -14.12
N SER A 67 -2.34 -51.29 -14.60
CA SER A 67 -1.40 -50.72 -15.56
C SER A 67 -2.00 -50.75 -16.96
N ARG A 68 -1.90 -49.64 -17.70
CA ARG A 68 -1.62 -49.63 -19.15
C ARG A 68 -0.73 -48.45 -19.48
N HIS A 69 0.50 -48.76 -19.89
CA HIS A 69 1.47 -47.87 -20.51
C HIS A 69 1.00 -47.40 -21.89
N LEU A 70 1.32 -46.16 -22.27
CA LEU A 70 1.85 -45.74 -23.58
C LEU A 70 2.51 -44.35 -23.43
N HIS A 71 3.73 -44.22 -23.98
CA HIS A 71 4.69 -43.09 -24.06
C HIS A 71 4.07 -41.74 -24.46
N SER A 72 4.64 -40.53 -24.28
CA SER A 72 5.88 -39.93 -23.74
C SER A 72 5.52 -38.44 -23.58
N GLU A 73 5.87 -37.75 -22.50
CA GLU A 73 7.00 -36.80 -22.49
C GLU A 73 7.09 -36.19 -21.09
N SER A 74 8.33 -36.04 -20.63
CA SER A 74 8.71 -35.39 -19.39
C SER A 74 8.34 -33.90 -19.43
N VAL A 75 7.50 -33.46 -18.49
CA VAL A 75 7.50 -32.06 -18.04
C VAL A 75 7.90 -32.12 -16.57
N GLU A 76 9.21 -32.13 -16.32
CA GLU A 76 9.76 -31.73 -15.02
C GLU A 76 9.33 -30.29 -14.76
N SER A 77 8.23 -30.14 -14.02
CA SER A 77 7.97 -28.89 -13.33
C SER A 77 9.05 -28.76 -12.26
N SER A 78 10.10 -28.00 -12.58
CA SER A 78 11.13 -27.58 -11.62
C SER A 78 10.48 -26.70 -10.55
N ILE A 79 9.82 -27.33 -9.59
CA ILE A 79 9.54 -26.73 -8.29
C ILE A 79 10.89 -26.71 -7.61
N GLU A 80 11.59 -25.57 -7.69
CA GLU A 80 12.74 -25.32 -6.84
C GLU A 80 12.27 -25.41 -5.39
N VAL A 81 12.59 -26.54 -4.77
CA VAL A 81 12.41 -26.76 -3.34
C VAL A 81 13.36 -25.80 -2.64
N LEU A 82 12.82 -24.67 -2.17
CA LEU A 82 13.53 -23.71 -1.34
C LEU A 82 14.24 -24.44 -0.21
N LYS A 83 15.56 -24.24 -0.08
CA LYS A 83 16.36 -24.94 0.92
C LYS A 83 15.92 -24.45 2.31
N GLN A 84 16.08 -25.31 3.31
CA GLN A 84 15.79 -24.95 4.70
C GLN A 84 16.52 -23.68 5.13
N SER A 85 17.73 -23.44 4.61
CA SER A 85 18.52 -22.21 4.80
C SER A 85 17.85 -20.95 4.23
N ASP A 86 17.15 -21.07 3.10
CA ASP A 86 16.45 -19.97 2.44
C ASP A 86 15.15 -19.65 3.19
N LEU A 87 14.51 -20.70 3.73
CA LEU A 87 13.35 -20.58 4.61
C LEU A 87 13.72 -19.95 5.96
N GLU A 88 14.87 -20.28 6.53
CA GLU A 88 15.40 -19.63 7.74
C GLU A 88 15.88 -18.19 7.46
N HIS A 89 16.45 -17.91 6.27
CA HIS A 89 16.75 -16.55 5.82
C HIS A 89 15.46 -15.72 5.67
N LEU A 90 14.42 -16.28 5.06
CA LEU A 90 13.08 -15.65 4.96
C LEU A 90 12.36 -15.50 6.29
N LYS A 91 12.61 -16.39 7.27
CA LYS A 91 12.14 -16.22 8.65
C LYS A 91 12.95 -15.16 9.41
N SER A 92 14.24 -15.02 9.12
CA SER A 92 15.09 -13.92 9.62
C SER A 92 14.74 -12.56 9.02
N LEU A 93 14.06 -12.55 7.87
CA LEU A 93 13.47 -11.37 7.24
C LEU A 93 12.20 -10.87 7.96
N GLN A 94 11.96 -11.29 9.21
CA GLN A 94 11.07 -10.58 10.13
C GLN A 94 11.52 -9.12 10.22
N CYS A 95 10.76 -8.25 9.57
CA CYS A 95 11.01 -6.82 9.43
C CYS A 95 10.95 -6.08 10.78
N TYR A 96 11.83 -6.31 11.76
CA TYR A 96 11.71 -5.64 13.08
C TYR A 96 12.98 -5.21 13.78
N ASN A 97 14.17 -5.34 13.18
CA ASN A 97 15.39 -4.92 13.87
C ASN A 97 16.23 -4.00 12.99
N ILE A 98 15.85 -2.72 12.91
CA ILE A 98 16.90 -1.68 12.95
C ILE A 98 17.64 -1.96 14.27
N PRO A 99 18.97 -2.19 14.30
CA PRO A 99 19.63 -2.72 15.48
C PRO A 99 19.31 -1.91 16.75
N GLN A 100 18.42 -2.42 17.59
CA GLN A 100 18.19 -1.95 18.94
C GLN A 100 18.69 -3.00 19.89
N LYS A 101 19.66 -2.59 20.72
CA LYS A 101 20.27 -3.39 21.76
C LYS A 101 19.17 -3.86 22.73
N VAL A 102 18.98 -5.18 22.83
CA VAL A 102 17.96 -5.82 23.66
C VAL A 102 18.16 -5.45 25.13
N SER A 103 17.23 -4.67 25.67
CA SER A 103 16.93 -4.56 27.09
C SER A 103 15.52 -3.97 27.21
N GLY A 104 14.70 -4.46 28.14
CA GLY A 104 13.25 -4.18 28.27
C GLY A 104 12.84 -2.72 28.57
N VAL A 105 13.40 -1.77 27.84
CA VAL A 105 13.07 -0.35 27.84
C VAL A 105 11.97 -0.13 26.80
N LYS A 106 10.90 0.61 27.16
CA LYS A 106 9.94 1.13 26.17
C LYS A 106 10.74 1.81 25.08
N THR A 107 10.71 1.26 23.87
CA THR A 107 11.47 1.79 22.74
C THR A 107 10.89 3.14 22.37
N ASP A 108 11.62 4.20 22.70
CA ASP A 108 11.24 5.55 22.32
C ASP A 108 11.56 5.77 20.84
N TRP A 109 10.72 5.24 19.97
CA TRP A 109 10.84 5.45 18.52
C TRP A 109 10.66 6.94 18.22
N PRO A 110 11.60 7.62 17.55
CA PRO A 110 11.53 9.07 17.38
C PRO A 110 10.49 9.52 16.34
N ALA A 111 9.89 8.59 15.59
CA ALA A 111 8.84 8.84 14.60
C ALA A 111 8.07 7.56 14.27
N THR A 112 6.83 7.71 13.80
CA THR A 112 6.11 6.64 13.09
C THR A 112 6.65 6.53 11.66
N ILE A 113 7.03 5.33 11.21
CA ILE A 113 7.67 5.14 9.89
C ILE A 113 6.71 4.45 8.92
N LEU A 114 6.37 5.14 7.84
CA LEU A 114 5.48 4.69 6.78
C LEU A 114 6.26 4.54 5.47
N VAL A 115 6.34 3.34 4.91
CA VAL A 115 6.91 3.11 3.58
C VAL A 115 5.77 3.12 2.57
N PHE A 116 5.85 3.93 1.51
CA PHE A 116 4.77 4.07 0.54
C PHE A 116 5.30 4.12 -0.89
N ASP A 117 4.41 3.80 -1.82
CA ASP A 117 4.64 3.81 -3.26
C ASP A 117 3.31 4.07 -3.98
N ILE A 118 3.38 4.63 -5.20
CA ILE A 118 2.21 4.94 -6.01
C ILE A 118 2.37 4.49 -7.47
N GLU A 119 1.25 4.12 -8.08
CA GLU A 119 1.16 4.01 -9.54
C GLU A 119 0.39 5.22 -10.08
N THR A 120 0.74 5.68 -11.29
CA THR A 120 0.17 6.90 -11.88
C THR A 120 -0.21 6.71 -13.34
N THR A 121 -1.08 7.59 -13.87
CA THR A 121 -1.45 7.62 -15.29
C THR A 121 -0.33 8.12 -16.23
N GLY A 122 0.81 8.55 -15.67
CA GLY A 122 1.99 9.02 -16.40
C GLY A 122 2.89 9.90 -15.52
N PHE A 123 3.91 10.54 -16.09
CA PHE A 123 4.98 11.20 -15.30
C PHE A 123 4.70 12.64 -14.84
N SER A 124 3.72 13.33 -15.42
CA SER A 124 3.49 14.74 -15.11
C SER A 124 2.61 14.91 -13.88
N ARG A 125 3.20 15.17 -12.71
CA ARG A 125 2.47 15.50 -11.45
C ARG A 125 1.38 16.57 -11.60
N ARG A 126 1.51 17.47 -12.58
CA ARG A 126 0.56 18.57 -12.83
C ARG A 126 -0.68 18.12 -13.59
N TYR A 127 -0.59 17.05 -14.38
CA TYR A 127 -1.69 16.61 -15.26
C TYR A 127 -2.14 15.19 -14.94
N GLU A 128 -1.20 14.30 -14.66
CA GLU A 128 -1.44 12.88 -14.37
C GLU A 128 -1.95 12.67 -12.93
N ARG A 129 -2.51 11.50 -12.70
CA ARG A 129 -3.26 11.15 -11.48
C ARG A 129 -2.72 9.87 -10.86
N ILE A 130 -2.87 9.75 -9.54
CA ILE A 130 -2.60 8.50 -8.82
C ILE A 130 -3.70 7.48 -9.15
N ILE A 131 -3.31 6.23 -9.42
CA ILE A 131 -4.21 5.10 -9.75
C ILE A 131 -4.04 3.88 -8.84
N GLU A 132 -2.95 3.79 -8.10
CA GLU A 132 -2.77 2.86 -6.99
C GLU A 132 -2.00 3.58 -5.89
N PHE A 133 -2.37 3.33 -4.65
CA PHE A 133 -1.66 3.80 -3.48
C PHE A 133 -1.42 2.63 -2.54
N ALA A 134 -0.17 2.46 -2.11
CA ALA A 134 0.21 1.48 -1.11
C ALA A 134 1.03 2.13 -0.01
N VAL A 135 0.78 1.73 1.24
CA VAL A 135 1.59 2.14 2.38
C VAL A 135 1.68 1.00 3.39
N ARG A 136 2.84 0.87 4.04
CA ARG A 136 3.09 -0.03 5.16
C ARG A 136 3.67 0.73 6.33
N ASP A 137 3.11 0.50 7.51
CA ASP A 137 3.65 0.96 8.78
C ASP A 137 4.64 -0.08 9.32
N LEU A 138 5.89 0.34 9.54
CA LEU A 138 6.95 -0.56 9.99
C LEU A 138 6.85 -0.92 11.48
N MET A 139 6.07 -0.18 12.26
CA MET A 139 5.90 -0.41 13.70
C MET A 139 4.69 -1.30 14.01
N GLY A 140 3.65 -1.28 13.16
CA GLY A 140 2.38 -1.97 13.41
C GLY A 140 2.32 -3.45 13.02
N GLY A 141 3.41 -4.06 12.55
CA GLY A 141 3.41 -5.46 12.14
C GLY A 141 3.32 -5.69 10.62
N LYS A 142 3.39 -6.95 10.17
CA LYS A 142 3.44 -7.30 8.73
C LYS A 142 2.18 -6.88 7.98
N ASN A 143 1.05 -6.85 8.68
CA ASN A 143 -0.26 -6.56 8.12
C ASN A 143 -0.71 -5.10 8.38
N SER A 144 0.16 -4.23 8.92
CA SER A 144 -0.17 -2.80 9.07
C SER A 144 0.03 -2.10 7.74
N THR A 145 -0.91 -2.31 6.82
CA THR A 145 -0.86 -1.83 5.44
C THR A 145 -2.18 -1.21 4.99
N ILE A 146 -2.10 -0.31 4.02
CA ILE A 146 -3.20 0.04 3.11
C ILE A 146 -2.72 -0.23 1.69
N GLN A 147 -3.59 -0.81 0.88
CA GLN A 147 -3.45 -0.89 -0.57
C GLN A 147 -4.81 -0.60 -1.20
N THR A 148 -4.87 0.32 -2.15
CA THR A 148 -6.10 0.60 -2.88
C THR A 148 -5.81 1.04 -4.31
N LEU A 149 -6.65 0.61 -5.25
CA LEU A 149 -6.75 1.31 -6.52
C LEU A 149 -7.43 2.66 -6.28
N ILE A 150 -7.17 3.62 -7.17
CA ILE A 150 -7.76 4.94 -7.15
C ILE A 150 -8.36 5.22 -8.52
N ASN A 151 -9.60 5.71 -8.55
CA ASN A 151 -10.24 6.18 -9.77
C ASN A 151 -9.67 7.56 -10.13
N PRO A 152 -8.91 7.69 -11.24
CA PRO A 152 -8.28 8.95 -11.61
C PRO A 152 -9.25 9.89 -12.35
N GLU A 153 -10.50 9.47 -12.54
CA GLU A 153 -11.54 10.17 -13.31
C GLU A 153 -11.14 10.44 -14.77
N ARG A 154 -10.31 9.55 -15.33
CA ARG A 154 -9.82 9.61 -16.70
C ARG A 154 -9.39 8.24 -17.21
N GLU A 155 -9.18 8.16 -18.51
CA GLU A 155 -8.64 6.97 -19.16
C GLU A 155 -7.17 6.72 -18.76
N ILE A 156 -6.84 5.45 -18.50
CA ILE A 156 -5.48 4.96 -18.30
C ILE A 156 -4.92 4.49 -19.65
N LYS A 157 -3.84 5.15 -20.11
CA LYS A 157 -3.18 4.85 -21.40
C LYS A 157 -1.88 4.05 -21.24
N ASN A 158 -1.35 3.98 -20.03
CA ASN A 158 -0.07 3.36 -19.70
C ASN A 158 -0.23 2.02 -18.96
N ALA A 159 -1.37 1.33 -19.13
CA ALA A 159 -1.63 0.05 -18.47
C ALA A 159 -0.57 -1.03 -18.74
N TYR A 160 0.22 -0.90 -19.82
CA TYR A 160 1.35 -1.78 -20.12
C TYR A 160 2.53 -1.65 -19.14
N VAL A 161 2.57 -0.60 -18.31
CA VAL A 161 3.62 -0.37 -17.32
C VAL A 161 3.32 -1.13 -16.02
N HIS A 162 2.12 -0.96 -15.48
CA HIS A 162 1.74 -1.40 -14.13
C HIS A 162 0.58 -2.43 -14.12
N GLY A 163 0.03 -2.78 -15.29
CA GLY A 163 -1.05 -3.77 -15.42
C GLY A 163 -2.42 -3.32 -14.91
N ILE A 164 -2.63 -2.02 -14.65
CA ILE A 164 -3.90 -1.47 -14.16
C ILE A 164 -4.67 -0.87 -15.34
N SER A 165 -5.84 -1.41 -15.66
CA SER A 165 -6.69 -0.92 -16.74
C SER A 165 -7.70 0.12 -16.27
N SER A 166 -8.24 0.91 -17.21
CA SER A 166 -9.39 1.80 -16.95
C SER A 166 -10.59 1.04 -16.36
N SER A 167 -10.83 -0.21 -16.79
CA SER A 167 -11.93 -1.03 -16.28
C SER A 167 -11.74 -1.46 -14.82
N MET A 168 -10.50 -1.56 -14.33
CA MET A 168 -10.22 -1.86 -12.93
C MET A 168 -10.54 -0.66 -12.03
N VAL A 169 -10.08 0.54 -12.42
CA VAL A 169 -10.22 1.76 -11.60
C VAL A 169 -11.60 2.41 -11.68
N CYS A 170 -12.39 2.08 -12.71
CA CYS A 170 -13.75 2.59 -12.88
C CYS A 170 -14.83 1.73 -12.19
N LYS A 171 -14.45 0.69 -11.44
CA LYS A 171 -15.44 -0.10 -10.67
C LYS A 171 -16.08 0.77 -9.57
N PRO A 172 -17.36 0.54 -9.22
CA PRO A 172 -18.11 1.41 -8.30
C PRO A 172 -17.51 1.54 -6.89
N ASP A 173 -16.76 0.54 -6.43
CA ASP A 173 -16.14 0.45 -5.11
C ASP A 173 -14.75 1.08 -5.04
N ILE A 174 -14.19 1.53 -6.18
CA ILE A 174 -12.87 2.16 -6.23
C ILE A 174 -13.01 3.67 -5.95
N PRO A 175 -12.41 4.19 -4.88
CA PRO A 175 -12.57 5.58 -4.50
C PRO A 175 -11.80 6.50 -5.46
N ARG A 176 -12.30 7.72 -5.63
CA ARG A 176 -11.48 8.83 -6.14
C ARG A 176 -10.49 9.24 -5.05
N PHE A 177 -9.40 9.90 -5.44
CA PHE A 177 -8.39 10.28 -4.44
C PHE A 177 -8.96 11.15 -3.31
N ARG A 178 -9.86 12.09 -3.62
CA ARG A 178 -10.56 12.93 -2.64
C ARG A 178 -11.34 12.13 -1.58
N GLU A 179 -11.87 10.96 -1.94
CA GLU A 179 -12.63 10.06 -1.07
C GLU A 179 -11.68 9.19 -0.23
N PHE A 180 -10.47 8.97 -0.73
CA PHE A 180 -9.41 8.24 -0.04
C PHE A 180 -8.66 9.07 1.00
N ILE A 181 -8.50 10.39 0.81
CA ILE A 181 -7.76 11.26 1.75
C ILE A 181 -8.22 11.11 3.21
N PRO A 182 -9.53 11.16 3.56
CA PRO A 182 -9.96 10.98 4.94
C PRO A 182 -9.55 9.63 5.55
N ILE A 183 -9.57 8.57 4.73
CA ILE A 183 -9.16 7.22 5.13
C ILE A 183 -7.66 7.19 5.41
N LEU A 184 -6.86 7.80 4.52
CA LEU A 184 -5.42 7.92 4.68
C LEU A 184 -5.06 8.70 5.95
N LEU A 185 -5.69 9.86 6.18
CA LEU A 185 -5.45 10.68 7.36
C LEU A 185 -5.82 9.93 8.65
N GLN A 186 -6.98 9.25 8.68
CA GLN A 186 -7.40 8.46 9.83
C GLN A 186 -6.45 7.29 10.12
N TYR A 187 -5.95 6.62 9.07
CA TYR A 187 -4.96 5.55 9.18
C TYR A 187 -3.65 6.05 9.79
N VAL A 188 -3.17 7.21 9.33
CA VAL A 188 -1.92 7.81 9.82
C VAL A 188 -2.08 8.25 11.27
N LEU A 189 -3.18 8.96 11.58
CA LEU A 189 -3.48 9.42 12.93
C LEU A 189 -3.56 8.27 13.94
N SER A 190 -4.15 7.13 13.56
CA SER A 190 -4.25 5.98 14.47
C SER A 190 -2.92 5.28 14.77
N ARG A 191 -1.86 5.60 14.02
CA ARG A 191 -0.50 5.02 14.15
C ARG A 191 0.52 6.02 14.64
N GLN A 192 0.20 7.30 14.50
CA GLN A 192 1.08 8.39 14.88
C GLN A 192 1.30 8.35 16.39
N MET A 193 2.58 8.37 16.77
CA MET A 193 2.96 8.51 18.17
C MET A 193 2.71 9.95 18.63
N ALA A 194 2.21 10.11 19.86
CA ALA A 194 1.99 11.43 20.45
C ALA A 194 3.29 12.25 20.45
N ASP A 195 3.18 13.52 20.04
CA ASP A 195 4.27 14.49 19.98
C ASP A 195 5.46 14.10 19.07
N LYS A 196 5.24 13.19 18.12
CA LYS A 196 6.27 12.75 17.16
C LYS A 196 5.81 12.88 15.72
N PRO A 197 6.74 13.19 14.80
CA PRO A 197 6.43 13.29 13.38
C PRO A 197 6.13 11.92 12.77
N VAL A 198 5.56 11.95 11.57
CA VAL A 198 5.40 10.77 10.71
C VAL A 198 6.45 10.85 9.61
N LEU A 199 7.32 9.85 9.54
CA LEU A 199 8.36 9.72 8.53
C LEU A 199 7.88 8.81 7.39
N TRP A 200 7.62 9.41 6.23
CA TRP A 200 7.27 8.74 4.99
C TRP A 200 8.53 8.40 4.20
N VAL A 201 8.67 7.14 3.80
CA VAL A 201 9.81 6.62 3.05
C VAL A 201 9.33 6.21 1.66
N ALA A 202 9.97 6.75 0.63
CA ALA A 202 9.77 6.34 -0.76
C ALA A 202 11.11 6.26 -1.49
N HIS A 203 11.14 5.55 -2.61
CA HIS A 203 12.34 5.42 -3.45
C HIS A 203 12.20 6.31 -4.68
N ASN A 204 13.07 7.31 -4.83
CA ASN A 204 12.88 8.44 -5.78
C ASN A 204 11.67 9.34 -5.43
N GLY A 205 11.18 9.25 -4.19
CA GLY A 205 9.96 9.92 -3.75
C GLY A 205 10.01 11.44 -3.84
N ARG A 206 11.18 12.07 -3.67
CA ARG A 206 11.29 13.53 -3.78
C ARG A 206 10.96 14.03 -5.18
N SER A 207 11.35 13.26 -6.19
CA SER A 207 11.17 13.63 -7.60
C SER A 207 9.82 13.20 -8.14
N PHE A 208 9.25 12.11 -7.59
CA PHE A 208 8.09 11.42 -8.14
C PHE A 208 6.91 11.37 -7.15
N ASP A 209 6.89 10.44 -6.19
CA ASP A 209 5.74 10.09 -5.35
C ASP A 209 5.19 11.27 -4.53
N VAL A 210 6.07 11.96 -3.79
CA VAL A 210 5.69 13.03 -2.88
C VAL A 210 5.04 14.21 -3.61
N PRO A 211 5.58 14.67 -4.76
CA PRO A 211 4.87 15.65 -5.57
C PRO A 211 3.49 15.22 -6.04
N PHE A 212 3.29 13.97 -6.48
CA PHE A 212 1.95 13.49 -6.86
C PHE A 212 0.98 13.54 -5.68
N LEU A 213 1.42 13.06 -4.52
CA LEU A 213 0.64 13.11 -3.28
C LEU A 213 0.25 14.57 -2.94
N MET A 214 1.22 15.49 -2.96
CA MET A 214 0.97 16.92 -2.75
C MET A 214 -0.09 17.48 -3.70
N TYR A 215 0.01 17.18 -5.01
CA TYR A 215 -0.95 17.68 -6.00
C TYR A 215 -2.36 17.11 -5.79
N GLU A 216 -2.51 15.87 -5.34
CA GLU A 216 -3.82 15.31 -5.03
C GLU A 216 -4.47 15.94 -3.77
N PHE A 217 -3.67 16.25 -2.74
CA PHE A 217 -4.12 17.04 -1.60
C PHE A 217 -4.57 18.45 -2.03
N GLN A 218 -3.77 19.13 -2.86
CA GLN A 218 -4.11 20.45 -3.41
C GLN A 218 -5.39 20.44 -4.25
N ARG A 219 -5.57 19.46 -5.14
CA ARG A 219 -6.81 19.29 -5.94
C ARG A 219 -8.04 19.08 -5.06
N SER A 220 -7.85 18.41 -3.93
CA SER A 220 -8.91 18.13 -2.96
C SER A 220 -9.16 19.30 -2.00
N LYS A 221 -8.34 20.37 -2.07
CA LYS A 221 -8.39 21.52 -1.15
C LYS A 221 -8.23 21.11 0.32
N ILE A 222 -7.42 20.08 0.57
CA ILE A 222 -7.08 19.59 1.90
C ILE A 222 -5.60 19.86 2.11
N GLU A 223 -5.26 20.46 3.26
CA GLU A 223 -3.87 20.65 3.63
C GLU A 223 -3.24 19.34 4.07
N MET A 224 -2.02 19.08 3.60
CA MET A 224 -1.26 17.94 4.06
C MET A 224 -0.67 18.24 5.45
N PRO A 225 -0.68 17.30 6.41
CA PRO A 225 -0.17 17.55 7.75
C PRO A 225 1.30 18.04 7.75
N GLY A 226 1.58 19.10 8.52
CA GLY A 226 2.90 19.76 8.54
C GLY A 226 4.01 18.99 9.26
N ASP A 227 3.63 17.96 10.00
CA ASP A 227 4.49 17.02 10.71
C ASP A 227 4.79 15.74 9.89
N TRP A 228 4.32 15.69 8.63
CA TRP A 228 4.76 14.68 7.67
C TRP A 228 6.12 15.06 7.09
N LEU A 229 7.10 14.23 7.40
CA LEU A 229 8.46 14.30 6.90
C LEU A 229 8.67 13.19 5.88
N PHE A 230 9.41 13.47 4.82
CA PHE A 230 9.66 12.52 3.73
C PHE A 230 11.14 12.24 3.60
N VAL A 231 11.52 10.98 3.43
CA VAL A 231 12.89 10.58 3.11
C VAL A 231 12.91 9.83 1.79
N ASP A 232 13.85 10.22 0.93
CA ASP A 232 14.08 9.57 -0.36
C ASP A 232 15.26 8.60 -0.22
N THR A 233 15.03 7.32 -0.47
CA THR A 233 16.06 6.28 -0.34
C THR A 233 17.01 6.23 -1.54
N LEU A 234 16.67 6.85 -2.68
CA LEU A 234 17.51 6.82 -3.88
C LEU A 234 18.86 7.52 -3.66
N PRO A 235 18.94 8.75 -3.09
CA PRO A 235 20.21 9.34 -2.70
C PRO A 235 20.98 8.55 -1.64
N ILE A 236 20.28 7.91 -0.71
CA ILE A 236 20.91 7.09 0.34
C ILE A 236 21.57 5.85 -0.29
N ALA A 237 20.89 5.17 -1.21
CA ALA A 237 21.44 4.03 -1.92
C ALA A 237 22.69 4.38 -2.76
N ARG A 238 22.76 5.59 -3.31
CA ARG A 238 23.95 6.04 -4.06
C ARG A 238 25.18 6.19 -3.18
N GLN A 239 25.02 6.60 -1.91
CA GLN A 239 26.14 6.74 -0.98
C GLN A 239 26.86 5.40 -0.73
N LEU A 240 26.11 4.30 -0.75
CA LEU A 240 26.67 2.96 -0.57
C LEU A 240 27.50 2.49 -1.76
N ILE A 241 27.05 2.79 -2.99
CA ILE A 241 27.83 2.47 -4.20
C ILE A 241 29.17 3.21 -4.20
N ASP A 242 29.15 4.47 -3.78
CA ASP A 242 30.36 5.29 -3.72
C ASP A 242 31.36 4.78 -2.66
N SER A 243 30.89 4.07 -1.61
CA SER A 243 31.75 3.51 -0.55
C SER A 243 32.32 2.14 -0.86
N ASP A 244 31.56 1.27 -1.54
CA ASP A 244 31.89 -0.15 -1.65
C ASP A 244 32.67 -0.51 -2.93
N GLY A 245 32.84 0.45 -3.86
CA GLY A 245 33.57 0.24 -5.12
C GLY A 245 32.91 -0.75 -6.09
N GLU A 246 31.78 -1.33 -5.69
CA GLU A 246 30.92 -2.22 -6.47
C GLU A 246 30.19 -1.44 -7.57
N LYS A 247 30.30 -1.93 -8.81
CA LYS A 247 29.65 -1.30 -9.98
C LYS A 247 28.19 -1.73 -10.09
N LEU A 248 27.35 -1.30 -9.15
CA LEU A 248 25.90 -1.31 -9.41
C LEU A 248 25.62 -0.32 -10.55
N LYS A 249 25.17 -0.85 -11.69
CA LYS A 249 24.87 -0.05 -12.90
C LYS A 249 23.76 0.97 -12.68
N SER A 250 22.88 0.72 -11.73
CA SER A 250 21.83 1.64 -11.31
C SER A 250 21.38 1.33 -9.88
N VAL A 251 20.88 2.36 -9.20
CA VAL A 251 20.24 2.28 -7.88
C VAL A 251 18.72 2.21 -7.97
N SER A 252 18.16 1.72 -9.08
CA SER A 252 16.72 1.47 -9.15
C SER A 252 16.30 0.48 -8.07
N LEU A 253 15.04 0.55 -7.64
CA LEU A 253 14.51 -0.36 -6.63
C LEU A 253 14.67 -1.83 -7.04
N ASP A 254 14.45 -2.14 -8.32
CA ASP A 254 14.61 -3.49 -8.87
C ASP A 254 16.09 -3.94 -8.88
N ASN A 255 17.02 -3.07 -9.25
CA ASN A 255 18.45 -3.40 -9.17
C ASN A 255 18.92 -3.62 -7.73
N LEU A 256 18.41 -2.82 -6.77
CA LEU A 256 18.70 -3.01 -5.35
C LEU A 256 18.10 -4.32 -4.83
N ARG A 257 16.88 -4.66 -5.27
CA ARG A 257 16.24 -5.95 -4.98
C ARG A 257 17.11 -7.12 -5.45
N GLU A 258 17.60 -7.07 -6.69
CA GLU A 258 18.48 -8.08 -7.27
C GLU A 258 19.81 -8.17 -6.51
N HIS A 259 20.44 -7.03 -6.25
CA HIS A 259 21.71 -6.95 -5.53
C HIS A 259 21.62 -7.60 -4.14
N TYR A 260 20.58 -7.26 -3.38
CA TYR A 260 20.34 -7.82 -2.05
C TYR A 260 19.67 -9.20 -2.06
N LYS A 261 19.42 -9.77 -3.25
CA LYS A 261 18.77 -11.08 -3.43
C LYS A 261 17.42 -11.15 -2.71
N ILE A 262 16.67 -10.06 -2.72
CA ILE A 262 15.33 -9.97 -2.13
C ILE A 262 14.35 -10.70 -3.06
N PRO A 263 13.63 -11.74 -2.60
CA PRO A 263 12.68 -12.46 -3.44
C PRO A 263 11.54 -11.56 -3.91
N LEU A 264 11.21 -11.65 -5.20
CA LEU A 264 10.03 -11.00 -5.75
C LEU A 264 8.81 -11.89 -5.52
N ALA A 265 7.79 -11.36 -4.86
CA ALA A 265 6.52 -12.05 -4.67
C ALA A 265 5.48 -11.47 -5.63
N GLY A 266 5.26 -12.09 -6.79
CA GLY A 266 4.28 -11.63 -7.79
C GLY A 266 4.86 -10.70 -8.84
N SER A 267 4.00 -9.87 -9.47
CA SER A 267 4.40 -8.96 -10.56
C SER A 267 5.13 -7.73 -10.01
N ALA A 268 6.24 -7.36 -10.65
CA ALA A 268 6.82 -6.02 -10.52
C ALA A 268 5.80 -4.96 -11.00
N HIS A 269 5.95 -3.70 -10.53
CA HIS A 269 5.07 -2.55 -10.86
C HIS A 269 3.65 -2.66 -10.30
N ARG A 270 3.58 -3.11 -9.05
CA ARG A 270 2.38 -2.99 -8.23
C ARG A 270 2.81 -2.33 -6.94
N ALA A 271 2.14 -1.25 -6.57
CA ALA A 271 2.62 -0.36 -5.50
C ALA A 271 2.94 -1.11 -4.19
N MET A 272 2.10 -2.08 -3.77
CA MET A 272 2.38 -2.83 -2.53
C MET A 272 3.60 -3.76 -2.64
N GLN A 273 3.86 -4.32 -3.83
CA GLN A 273 5.04 -5.15 -4.03
C GLN A 273 6.32 -4.29 -3.96
N ASP A 274 6.26 -3.07 -4.48
CA ASP A 274 7.35 -2.10 -4.39
C ASP A 274 7.53 -1.57 -2.96
N VAL A 275 6.45 -1.32 -2.21
CA VAL A 275 6.51 -1.04 -0.76
C VAL A 275 7.20 -2.15 0.01
N ILE A 276 6.81 -3.42 -0.23
CA ILE A 276 7.43 -4.57 0.45
C ILE A 276 8.91 -4.67 0.12
N THR A 277 9.27 -4.50 -1.16
CA THR A 277 10.66 -4.51 -1.63
C THR A 277 11.46 -3.38 -0.97
N LEU A 278 10.89 -2.17 -0.93
CA LEU A 278 11.50 -1.01 -0.31
C LEU A 278 11.67 -1.17 1.20
N CYS A 279 10.78 -1.87 1.90
CA CYS A 279 10.97 -2.18 3.31
C CYS A 279 12.27 -2.99 3.55
N TYR A 280 12.54 -3.99 2.70
CA TYR A 280 13.76 -4.80 2.80
C TYR A 280 14.99 -4.02 2.37
N VAL A 281 14.90 -3.26 1.28
CA VAL A 281 16.00 -2.41 0.81
C VAL A 281 16.37 -1.36 1.87
N LEU A 282 15.39 -0.69 2.48
CA LEU A 282 15.62 0.27 3.56
C LEU A 282 16.34 -0.39 4.75
N GLN A 283 15.96 -1.62 5.13
CA GLN A 283 16.63 -2.36 6.19
C GLN A 283 18.10 -2.63 5.85
N LYS A 284 18.40 -3.04 4.61
CA LYS A 284 19.79 -3.28 4.16
C LYS A 284 20.61 -2.00 4.14
N LEU A 285 20.07 -0.93 3.54
CA LEU A 285 20.71 0.38 3.48
C LEU A 285 21.02 0.94 4.87
N THR A 286 20.05 0.88 5.79
CA THR A 286 20.25 1.38 7.16
C THR A 286 21.24 0.55 7.95
N PHE A 287 21.29 -0.77 7.72
CA PHE A 287 22.27 -1.65 8.34
C PHE A 287 23.70 -1.36 7.85
N GLU A 288 23.91 -1.32 6.54
CA GLU A 288 25.23 -1.16 5.92
C GLU A 288 25.82 0.23 6.18
N LEU A 289 25.00 1.27 6.05
CA LEU A 289 25.39 2.65 6.32
C LEU A 289 25.32 3.01 7.81
N LYS A 290 24.94 2.07 8.68
CA LYS A 290 24.75 2.28 10.13
C LYS A 290 23.85 3.48 10.45
N LEU A 291 22.80 3.68 9.65
CA LEU A 291 21.87 4.78 9.79
C LEU A 291 20.82 4.50 10.86
N THR A 292 20.62 5.48 11.73
CA THR A 292 19.57 5.50 12.75
C THR A 292 18.35 6.27 12.26
N VAL A 293 17.19 6.08 12.90
CA VAL A 293 15.98 6.85 12.57
C VAL A 293 16.18 8.37 12.72
N PRO A 294 16.84 8.89 13.78
CA PRO A 294 17.20 10.32 13.85
C PRO A 294 18.00 10.81 12.64
N GLN A 295 18.96 10.02 12.14
CA GLN A 295 19.73 10.38 10.93
C GLN A 295 18.89 10.33 9.64
N LEU A 296 17.84 9.51 9.59
CA LEU A 296 16.85 9.56 8.50
C LEU A 296 15.97 10.82 8.61
N LEU A 297 15.58 11.23 9.83
CA LEU A 297 14.86 12.47 10.07
C LEU A 297 15.68 13.69 9.66
N GLU A 298 16.99 13.71 9.95
CA GLU A 298 17.91 14.76 9.49
C GLU A 298 18.01 14.86 7.96
N ARG A 299 17.83 13.74 7.25
CA ARG A 299 17.82 13.66 5.78
C ARG A 299 16.43 13.90 5.18
N SER A 300 15.42 14.07 6.02
CA SER A 300 14.04 14.21 5.57
C SER A 300 13.74 15.62 5.07
N PHE A 301 12.62 15.78 4.37
CA PHE A 301 12.13 17.05 3.86
C PHE A 301 10.63 17.16 4.04
N ARG A 302 10.12 18.39 4.04
CA ARG A 302 8.69 18.70 3.99
C ARG A 302 8.26 18.99 2.56
N VAL A 303 6.96 18.92 2.31
CA VAL A 303 6.38 19.32 1.02
C VAL A 303 6.65 20.80 0.70
N SER A 304 6.73 21.67 1.71
CA SER A 304 7.14 23.07 1.52
C SER A 304 8.51 23.22 0.84
N ASP A 305 9.41 22.25 1.03
CA ASP A 305 10.78 22.28 0.52
C ASP A 305 10.85 21.88 -0.97
N LEU A 306 9.73 21.46 -1.56
CA LEU A 306 9.63 21.16 -3.00
C LEU A 306 9.35 22.42 -3.83
N SER A 307 8.80 23.46 -3.21
CA SER A 307 8.42 24.72 -3.88
C SER A 307 9.54 25.75 -3.90
N THR A 308 10.61 25.55 -3.12
CA THR A 308 11.79 26.40 -3.15
C THR A 308 12.67 26.06 -4.36
N PRO A 309 12.97 27.01 -5.27
CA PRO A 309 13.99 26.80 -6.29
C PRO A 309 15.30 26.44 -5.60
N ARG A 310 16.00 25.41 -6.09
CA ARG A 310 17.39 25.21 -5.65
C ARG A 310 18.17 26.46 -6.08
N PRO A 311 18.97 27.10 -5.20
CA PRO A 311 20.00 28.01 -5.70
C PRO A 311 20.87 27.22 -6.70
N GLY A 312 21.15 27.85 -7.83
CA GLY A 312 21.56 27.23 -9.09
C GLY A 312 22.54 26.06 -8.96
N LYS A 313 22.26 25.00 -9.73
CA LYS A 313 23.30 24.11 -10.27
C LYS A 313 23.52 24.50 -11.72
#